data_AF-A0A4Y3V997-F1
#
_entry.id   AF-A0A4Y3V997-F1
#
_cell.length_a   1.000
_cell.length_b   1.000
_cell.length_c   1.000
_cell.angle_alpha   90.00
_cell.angle_beta   90.00
_cell.angle_gamma   90.00
#
_symmetry.space_group_name_H-M   'P 1'
#
loop_
_entity.id
_entity.type
_entity.pdbx_description
1 polymer ?
#
loop_
_entity_poly.entity_id
_entity_poly.type
_entity_poly.pdbx_seq_one_letter_code
_entity_poly.pdbx_strand_id
1 'polypeptide(L)'
;MAAARTTTRPARSKAATRPARRRRTVRVDHHKRWRPNSRRGPVCGYTLDGKTCGRRGAHYCEPRADKVVKFFAELLIHPAGALANTRFELASWQEHEIIRPLFGEVIWSEQWGRYVRRYTRATVVMARKNGKSALLSGIALYMLCADGEESAEVYCAAANTRQAGKVFEPATKMVKKSPILNERLTHIKNVRRLVDEKTGSHYEAIPSDADNELGHSPHCFILDEVLSQPDDKLWKAMRTGAGARVQPLMLAITTETTDGASFGADFIDEADRVMEDPARAPHHFVFVRKMPRTVDELERLWRLFPARPELPVSLDPWDERNWAWPNPALGSFLSISALREEAEEARKDIKAENGFRQFRLNQRVSQVTRWISMDLWNACTREIAPTPDWVRERLKGERCWGGLDLSSKLDLTAFTLLFPDGSALWRFWVPESITPVLSDYTNGKFEEWVRDGWVTETEGDTIDYDRIYDDIEADHKHFKIVNVTYDKWSGEPVRQAITKRTRLKMIESDTTYLRMTAPMSELMRRLKASELAHFGNPVARWMADTVEKKSPRDDPDRLRPVKPDRDKTGKRIDGIPSLLFAVDGAMRGMPKPSVYESQGMAL
;
A
#
# COMPACT_ATOMS: atom_id res chain seq x y z
N MET A 1 55.02 -53.89 -45.92
CA MET A 1 54.16 -52.68 -45.96
C MET A 1 52.85 -53.02 -45.29
N ALA A 2 52.74 -52.68 -44.01
CA ALA A 2 51.60 -53.06 -43.18
C ALA A 2 50.53 -51.97 -43.18
N ALA A 3 49.29 -52.40 -43.43
CA ALA A 3 48.09 -51.59 -43.47
C ALA A 3 47.72 -51.07 -42.07
N ALA A 4 47.27 -49.82 -41.98
CA ALA A 4 46.67 -49.27 -40.78
C ALA A 4 45.32 -48.62 -41.12
N ARG A 5 44.24 -49.33 -40.76
CA ARG A 5 42.89 -48.78 -40.68
C ARG A 5 42.64 -48.25 -39.26
N THR A 6 42.05 -47.08 -39.23
CA THR A 6 41.58 -46.28 -38.10
C THR A 6 40.72 -47.03 -37.09
N THR A 7 41.00 -46.81 -35.80
CA THR A 7 40.03 -46.93 -34.71
C THR A 7 40.13 -45.69 -33.81
N THR A 8 39.10 -44.85 -33.82
CA THR A 8 38.92 -43.72 -32.93
C THR A 8 38.45 -44.21 -31.56
N ARG A 9 39.21 -43.86 -30.50
CA ARG A 9 38.86 -44.06 -29.10
C ARG A 9 38.57 -42.68 -28.48
N PRO A 10 37.38 -42.41 -27.89
CA PRO A 10 37.12 -41.12 -27.27
C PRO A 10 37.86 -41.02 -25.93
N ALA A 11 38.53 -39.89 -25.71
CA ALA A 11 39.18 -39.58 -24.44
C ALA A 11 38.11 -39.38 -23.35
N ARG A 12 38.16 -40.21 -22.31
CA ARG A 12 37.36 -40.05 -21.08
C ARG A 12 37.77 -38.74 -20.39
N SER A 13 36.92 -37.71 -20.42
CA SER A 13 37.04 -36.58 -19.49
C SER A 13 36.46 -37.01 -18.13
N LYS A 14 37.33 -37.15 -17.12
CA LYS A 14 36.91 -37.25 -15.73
C LYS A 14 36.50 -35.86 -15.25
N ALA A 15 35.27 -35.44 -15.59
CA ALA A 15 34.62 -34.35 -14.89
C ALA A 15 34.14 -34.89 -13.54
N ALA A 16 34.97 -34.78 -12.51
CA ALA A 16 34.54 -35.02 -11.14
C ALA A 16 33.46 -33.98 -10.80
N THR A 17 32.21 -34.45 -10.67
CA THR A 17 31.07 -33.67 -10.22
C THR A 17 31.41 -33.11 -8.84
N ARG A 18 31.75 -31.82 -8.75
CA ARG A 18 31.85 -31.12 -7.47
C ARG A 18 30.49 -31.28 -6.78
N PRO A 19 30.41 -31.82 -5.56
CA PRO A 19 29.15 -31.88 -4.84
C PRO A 19 28.63 -30.46 -4.68
N ALA A 20 27.33 -30.28 -4.91
CA ALA A 20 26.65 -29.01 -4.71
C ALA A 20 27.06 -28.43 -3.35
N ARG A 21 27.55 -27.18 -3.32
CA ARG A 21 27.84 -26.46 -2.09
C ARG A 21 26.59 -26.57 -1.20
N ARG A 22 26.65 -27.37 -0.12
CA ARG A 22 25.64 -27.34 0.94
C ARG A 22 25.52 -25.87 1.36
N ARG A 23 24.38 -25.24 1.08
CA ARG A 23 24.07 -23.89 1.56
C ARG A 23 24.36 -23.90 3.07
N ARG A 24 25.21 -22.98 3.52
CA ARG A 24 25.49 -22.75 4.95
C ARG A 24 24.13 -22.45 5.59
N THR A 25 23.56 -23.43 6.28
CA THR A 25 22.31 -23.21 7.02
C THR A 25 22.64 -22.27 8.16
N VAL A 26 22.02 -21.09 8.17
CA VAL A 26 22.07 -20.19 9.32
C VAL A 26 21.51 -20.98 10.51
N ARG A 27 22.36 -21.33 11.49
CA ARG A 27 21.90 -21.96 12.73
C ARG A 27 21.14 -20.91 13.53
N VAL A 28 19.81 -20.95 13.45
CA VAL A 28 18.93 -20.12 14.27
C VAL A 28 18.84 -20.74 15.66
N ASP A 29 19.37 -20.05 16.67
CA ASP A 29 19.19 -20.42 18.06
C ASP A 29 17.82 -19.95 18.54
N HIS A 30 16.85 -20.87 18.56
CA HIS A 30 15.50 -20.55 18.99
C HIS A 30 15.48 -20.07 20.44
N HIS A 31 16.40 -20.52 21.30
CA HIS A 31 16.39 -20.15 22.71
C HIS A 31 16.71 -18.67 22.96
N LYS A 32 17.33 -17.96 22.01
CA LYS A 32 17.63 -16.53 22.12
C LYS A 32 16.48 -15.59 21.76
N ARG A 33 15.35 -16.11 21.26
CA ARG A 33 14.16 -15.29 20.96
C ARG A 33 13.58 -14.66 22.23
N TRP A 34 13.03 -13.46 22.10
CA TRP A 34 12.34 -12.78 23.20
C TRP A 34 11.13 -13.59 23.69
N ARG A 35 10.95 -13.64 25.02
CA ARG A 35 9.82 -14.29 25.70
C ARG A 35 9.44 -13.52 26.96
N PRO A 36 8.18 -13.61 27.41
CA PRO A 36 7.80 -13.17 28.74
C PRO A 36 8.66 -13.84 29.81
N ASN A 37 9.06 -13.09 30.83
CA ASN A 37 9.73 -13.66 32.00
C ASN A 37 8.69 -14.32 32.92
N SER A 38 8.27 -15.53 32.59
CA SER A 38 7.41 -16.34 33.44
C SER A 38 8.14 -17.61 33.84
N ARG A 39 8.16 -17.90 35.15
CA ARG A 39 8.69 -19.15 35.73
C ARG A 39 7.58 -20.08 36.23
N ARG A 40 6.32 -19.76 35.91
CA ARG A 40 5.15 -20.52 36.38
C ARG A 40 5.12 -21.93 35.76
N GLY A 41 4.57 -22.87 36.52
CA GLY A 41 4.35 -24.25 36.08
C GLY A 41 5.50 -25.23 36.40
N PRO A 42 5.21 -26.54 36.33
CA PRO A 42 6.18 -27.62 36.49
C PRO A 42 7.15 -27.71 35.30
N VAL A 43 8.02 -28.72 35.28
CA VAL A 43 8.81 -29.07 34.08
C VAL A 43 7.85 -29.43 32.94
N CYS A 44 8.15 -28.97 31.73
CA CYS A 44 7.32 -29.19 30.55
C CYS A 44 7.03 -30.67 30.30
N GLY A 45 8.07 -31.52 30.35
CA GLY A 45 7.93 -32.98 30.24
C GLY A 45 7.45 -33.49 28.88
N TYR A 46 7.11 -32.60 27.94
CA TYR A 46 6.65 -33.00 26.60
C TYR A 46 7.73 -33.82 25.91
N THR A 47 7.35 -34.99 25.42
CA THR A 47 8.27 -35.96 24.82
C THR A 47 7.83 -36.30 23.40
N LEU A 48 8.81 -36.33 22.49
CA LEU A 48 8.64 -36.82 21.12
C LEU A 48 9.93 -37.54 20.72
N ASP A 49 9.82 -38.76 20.20
CA ASP A 49 10.95 -39.55 19.67
C ASP A 49 12.17 -39.61 20.61
N GLY A 50 11.93 -39.86 21.90
CA GLY A 50 12.98 -39.93 22.92
C GLY A 50 13.57 -38.59 23.35
N LYS A 51 13.13 -37.46 22.77
CA LYS A 51 13.49 -36.11 23.25
C LYS A 51 12.44 -35.60 24.23
N THR A 52 12.84 -35.30 25.46
CA THR A 52 11.96 -34.74 26.51
C THR A 52 12.33 -33.29 26.82
N CYS A 53 11.34 -32.40 26.86
CA CYS A 53 11.54 -31.02 27.24
C CYS A 53 11.73 -30.86 28.75
N GLY A 54 12.95 -30.54 29.19
CA GLY A 54 13.32 -30.32 30.60
C GLY A 54 13.13 -28.88 31.11
N ARG A 55 12.50 -27.98 30.35
CA ARG A 55 12.38 -26.55 30.72
C ARG A 55 11.11 -26.25 31.53
N ARG A 56 11.09 -25.09 32.22
CA ARG A 56 9.97 -24.56 33.00
C ARG A 56 9.62 -23.15 32.57
N GLY A 57 8.42 -22.67 32.87
CA GLY A 57 8.01 -21.30 32.57
C GLY A 57 7.77 -21.04 31.09
N ALA A 58 7.82 -19.79 30.65
CA ALA A 58 7.76 -19.48 29.22
C ALA A 58 9.07 -19.93 28.51
N HIS A 59 8.98 -20.84 27.54
CA HIS A 59 10.16 -21.40 26.89
C HIS A 59 9.88 -21.93 25.48
N TYR A 60 10.96 -22.19 24.73
CA TYR A 60 10.92 -22.98 23.51
C TYR A 60 11.00 -24.47 23.81
N CYS A 61 9.94 -25.20 23.45
CA CYS A 61 9.84 -26.64 23.54
C CYS A 61 10.17 -27.26 22.17
N GLU A 62 11.43 -27.68 22.01
CA GLU A 62 11.94 -28.31 20.78
C GLU A 62 11.10 -29.53 20.32
N PRO A 63 10.74 -30.51 21.17
CA PRO A 63 9.97 -31.66 20.70
C PRO A 63 8.55 -31.29 20.21
N ARG A 64 7.92 -30.23 20.74
CA ARG A 64 6.64 -29.73 20.18
C ARG A 64 6.84 -29.12 18.80
N ALA A 65 7.89 -28.33 18.62
CA ALA A 65 8.23 -27.76 17.32
C ALA A 65 8.59 -28.85 16.29
N ASP A 66 9.37 -29.85 16.70
CA ASP A 66 9.75 -31.00 15.87
C ASP A 66 8.52 -31.77 15.39
N LYS A 67 7.49 -31.94 16.24
CA LYS A 67 6.22 -32.57 15.85
C LYS A 67 5.62 -31.91 14.61
N VAL A 68 5.59 -30.57 14.58
CA VAL A 68 4.99 -29.82 13.46
C VAL A 68 5.86 -29.93 12.22
N VAL A 69 7.18 -29.78 12.35
CA VAL A 69 8.11 -29.94 11.23
C VAL A 69 8.02 -31.33 10.61
N LYS A 70 7.94 -32.37 11.44
CA LYS A 70 7.74 -33.75 10.99
C LYS A 70 6.37 -33.95 10.33
N PHE A 71 5.30 -33.38 10.88
CA PHE A 71 3.99 -33.42 10.23
C PHE A 71 4.06 -32.93 8.78
N PHE A 72 4.76 -31.81 8.53
CA PHE A 72 4.98 -31.31 7.17
C PHE A 72 5.79 -32.31 6.32
N ALA A 73 6.95 -32.74 6.79
CA ALA A 73 7.88 -33.55 6.00
C ALA A 73 7.42 -35.00 5.78
N GLU A 74 6.68 -35.58 6.73
CA GLU A 74 6.31 -36.99 6.76
C GLU A 74 4.88 -37.24 6.25
N LEU A 75 3.96 -36.28 6.47
CA LEU A 75 2.54 -36.48 6.14
C LEU A 75 2.03 -35.61 5.00
N LEU A 76 2.70 -34.50 4.66
CA LEU A 76 2.24 -33.62 3.58
C LEU A 76 3.05 -33.85 2.30
N ILE A 77 2.34 -33.78 1.17
CA ILE A 77 2.91 -33.91 -0.17
C ILE A 77 2.59 -32.65 -0.96
N HIS A 78 3.59 -32.09 -1.64
CA HIS A 78 3.42 -30.90 -2.45
C HIS A 78 2.31 -31.10 -3.51
N PRO A 79 1.28 -30.23 -3.53
CA PRO A 79 0.09 -30.47 -4.33
C PRO A 79 0.25 -30.07 -5.80
N ALA A 80 1.19 -29.18 -6.13
CA ALA A 80 1.38 -28.61 -7.47
C ALA A 80 2.75 -27.95 -7.63
N GLY A 81 3.10 -27.57 -8.86
CA GLY A 81 4.34 -26.85 -9.21
C GLY A 81 5.54 -27.77 -9.41
N ALA A 82 6.74 -27.18 -9.46
CA ALA A 82 7.98 -27.91 -9.71
C ALA A 82 8.29 -29.02 -8.68
N LEU A 83 7.70 -28.93 -7.48
CA LEU A 83 7.86 -29.90 -6.40
C LEU A 83 6.68 -30.88 -6.28
N ALA A 84 5.72 -30.88 -7.20
CA ALA A 84 4.53 -31.73 -7.10
C ALA A 84 4.89 -33.21 -6.86
N ASN A 85 4.11 -33.89 -5.99
CA ASN A 85 4.31 -35.29 -5.59
C ASN A 85 5.58 -35.59 -4.78
N THR A 86 6.33 -34.58 -4.36
CA THR A 86 7.43 -34.74 -3.39
C THR A 86 6.95 -34.42 -1.97
N ARG A 87 7.69 -34.89 -0.96
CA ARG A 87 7.44 -34.56 0.44
C ARG A 87 7.46 -33.04 0.64
N PHE A 88 6.59 -32.52 1.50
CA PHE A 88 6.61 -31.09 1.83
C PHE A 88 7.72 -30.80 2.85
N GLU A 89 8.94 -30.66 2.35
CA GLU A 89 10.06 -30.20 3.17
C GLU A 89 10.01 -28.67 3.29
N LEU A 90 9.89 -28.18 4.53
CA LEU A 90 9.88 -26.75 4.81
C LEU A 90 11.22 -26.14 4.39
N ALA A 91 11.18 -25.03 3.65
CA ALA A 91 12.38 -24.23 3.43
C ALA A 91 12.92 -23.72 4.77
N SER A 92 14.24 -23.48 4.86
CA SER A 92 14.91 -23.07 6.10
C SER A 92 14.23 -21.89 6.81
N TRP A 93 13.70 -20.91 6.07
CA TRP A 93 12.97 -19.78 6.66
C TRP A 93 11.55 -20.16 7.11
N GLN A 94 10.86 -21.03 6.36
CA GLN A 94 9.53 -21.53 6.76
C GLN A 94 9.65 -22.32 8.07
N GLU A 95 10.66 -23.18 8.18
CA GLU A 95 10.92 -23.97 9.39
C GLU A 95 11.37 -23.09 10.56
N HIS A 96 12.48 -22.37 10.42
CA HIS A 96 13.14 -21.72 11.56
C HIS A 96 12.62 -20.30 11.86
N GLU A 97 11.97 -19.63 10.92
CA GLU A 97 11.47 -18.28 11.14
C GLU A 97 9.96 -18.22 11.38
N ILE A 98 9.20 -19.24 10.96
CA ILE A 98 7.74 -19.30 11.13
C ILE A 98 7.31 -20.51 11.96
N ILE A 99 7.45 -21.74 11.47
CA ILE A 99 6.81 -22.93 12.07
C ILE A 99 7.35 -23.23 13.47
N ARG A 100 8.68 -23.33 13.63
CA ARG A 100 9.26 -23.65 14.93
C ARG A 100 8.95 -22.58 15.98
N PRO A 101 9.11 -21.26 15.71
CA PRO A 101 8.71 -20.24 16.68
C PRO A 101 7.20 -20.25 16.98
N LEU A 102 6.35 -20.42 15.96
CA LEU A 102 4.90 -20.35 16.15
C LEU A 102 4.36 -21.48 17.03
N PHE A 103 4.88 -22.71 16.88
CA PHE A 103 4.38 -23.90 17.58
C PHE A 103 5.28 -24.38 18.73
N GLY A 104 6.54 -23.96 18.78
CA GLY A 104 7.49 -24.36 19.83
C GLY A 104 7.47 -23.46 21.06
N GLU A 105 7.04 -22.20 20.92
CA GLU A 105 6.91 -21.28 22.06
C GLU A 105 5.71 -21.64 22.92
N VAL A 106 5.96 -21.99 24.19
CA VAL A 106 4.92 -22.41 25.12
C VAL A 106 4.95 -21.62 26.42
N ILE A 107 3.78 -21.52 27.05
CA ILE A 107 3.57 -20.94 28.37
C ILE A 107 2.72 -21.89 29.23
N TRP A 108 2.90 -21.83 30.54
CA TRP A 108 2.05 -22.58 31.47
C TRP A 108 0.68 -21.92 31.58
N SER A 109 -0.40 -22.68 31.34
CA SER A 109 -1.76 -22.26 31.65
C SER A 109 -2.18 -22.83 33.01
N GLU A 110 -2.49 -21.94 33.95
CA GLU A 110 -3.03 -22.32 35.26
C GLU A 110 -4.45 -22.89 35.12
N GLN A 111 -5.28 -22.28 34.28
CA GLN A 111 -6.65 -22.73 34.00
C GLN A 111 -6.69 -24.19 33.53
N TRP A 112 -5.80 -24.56 32.61
CA TRP A 112 -5.79 -25.88 31.99
C TRP A 112 -4.78 -26.85 32.62
N GLY A 113 -4.00 -26.41 33.61
CA GLY A 113 -2.98 -27.22 34.27
C GLY A 113 -1.96 -27.83 33.30
N ARG A 114 -1.67 -27.15 32.17
CA ARG A 114 -0.76 -27.67 31.13
C ARG A 114 -0.02 -26.56 30.38
N TYR A 115 1.08 -26.93 29.73
CA TYR A 115 1.74 -26.06 28.77
C TYR A 115 0.92 -25.95 27.48
N VAL A 116 0.62 -24.71 27.08
CA VAL A 116 -0.10 -24.35 25.86
C VAL A 116 0.80 -23.52 24.94
N ARG A 117 0.48 -23.49 23.65
CA ARG A 117 1.14 -22.58 22.69
C ARG A 117 1.00 -21.14 23.18
N ARG A 118 2.11 -20.40 23.19
CA ARG A 118 2.17 -18.99 23.58
C ARG A 118 1.39 -18.11 22.60
N TYR A 119 1.57 -18.35 21.31
CA TYR A 119 1.00 -17.52 20.27
C TYR A 119 -0.39 -18.02 19.88
N THR A 120 -1.40 -17.23 20.24
CA THR A 120 -2.79 -17.45 19.81
C THR A 120 -3.17 -16.59 18.61
N ARG A 121 -2.30 -15.65 18.25
CA ARG A 121 -2.41 -14.81 17.05
C ARG A 121 -1.14 -14.88 16.24
N ALA A 122 -1.25 -14.86 14.93
CA ALA A 122 -0.14 -14.83 14.01
C ALA A 122 -0.43 -13.92 12.81
N THR A 123 0.52 -13.04 12.46
CA THR A 123 0.46 -12.23 11.24
C THR A 123 1.68 -12.49 10.37
N VAL A 124 1.47 -12.80 9.10
CA VAL A 124 2.54 -12.97 8.12
C VAL A 124 2.37 -11.93 7.01
N VAL A 125 3.33 -11.00 6.91
CA VAL A 125 3.36 -9.95 5.87
C VAL A 125 4.54 -10.21 4.95
N MET A 126 4.26 -10.65 3.72
CA MET A 126 5.30 -11.07 2.76
C MET A 126 4.80 -10.96 1.32
N ALA A 127 5.72 -10.75 0.36
CA ALA A 127 5.44 -10.68 -1.08
C ALA A 127 4.69 -11.90 -1.64
N ARG A 128 4.03 -11.74 -2.80
CA ARG A 128 3.34 -12.82 -3.51
C ARG A 128 4.33 -13.89 -4.01
N LYS A 129 3.80 -15.09 -4.29
CA LYS A 129 4.55 -16.24 -4.84
C LYS A 129 5.64 -16.85 -3.92
N ASN A 130 5.72 -16.44 -2.65
CA ASN A 130 6.58 -17.08 -1.65
C ASN A 130 5.98 -18.35 -0.98
N GLY A 131 4.96 -18.97 -1.58
CA GLY A 131 4.42 -20.26 -1.11
C GLY A 131 3.53 -20.20 0.14
N LYS A 132 3.02 -19.01 0.50
CA LYS A 132 2.20 -18.77 1.71
C LYS A 132 0.96 -19.68 1.79
N SER A 133 0.18 -19.78 0.71
CA SER A 133 -1.05 -20.57 0.70
C SER A 133 -0.80 -22.06 0.96
N ALA A 134 0.30 -22.62 0.43
CA ALA A 134 0.65 -24.03 0.67
C ALA A 134 1.11 -24.27 2.12
N LEU A 135 1.85 -23.32 2.71
CA LEU A 135 2.19 -23.33 4.12
C LEU A 135 0.94 -23.26 5.02
N LEU A 136 -0.01 -22.39 4.67
CA LEU A 136 -1.30 -22.27 5.37
C LEU A 136 -2.12 -23.55 5.32
N SER A 137 -2.20 -24.22 4.16
CA SER A 137 -2.88 -25.50 4.04
C SER A 137 -2.28 -26.55 4.98
N GLY A 138 -0.96 -26.61 5.10
CA GLY A 138 -0.29 -27.51 6.03
C GLY A 138 -0.56 -27.17 7.50
N ILE A 139 -0.58 -25.88 7.85
CA ILE A 139 -0.97 -25.42 9.19
C ILE A 139 -2.42 -25.81 9.50
N ALA A 140 -3.35 -25.60 8.57
CA ALA A 140 -4.76 -25.95 8.73
C ALA A 140 -4.93 -27.46 8.99
N LEU A 141 -4.24 -28.31 8.22
CA LEU A 141 -4.28 -29.76 8.40
C LEU A 141 -3.66 -30.20 9.73
N TYR A 142 -2.57 -29.57 10.16
CA TYR A 142 -1.98 -29.83 11.47
C TYR A 142 -2.96 -29.45 12.59
N MET A 143 -3.58 -28.29 12.50
CA MET A 143 -4.58 -27.81 13.46
C MET A 143 -5.84 -28.66 13.47
N LEU A 144 -6.20 -29.27 12.34
CA LEU A 144 -7.36 -30.16 12.21
C LEU A 144 -7.16 -31.50 12.93
N CYS A 145 -5.98 -32.13 12.80
CA CYS A 145 -5.85 -33.54 13.18
C CYS A 145 -4.59 -33.87 14.02
N ALA A 146 -3.67 -32.93 14.22
CA ALA A 146 -2.39 -33.19 14.90
C ALA A 146 -2.10 -32.27 16.10
N ASP A 147 -2.84 -31.18 16.32
CA ASP A 147 -2.62 -30.27 17.45
C ASP A 147 -3.11 -30.83 18.80
N GLY A 148 -3.92 -31.89 18.77
CA GLY A 148 -4.42 -32.59 19.97
C GLY A 148 -5.62 -31.90 20.65
N GLU A 149 -6.43 -31.20 19.86
CA GLU A 149 -7.71 -30.62 20.27
C GLU A 149 -8.85 -31.52 19.80
N GLU A 150 -9.84 -31.76 20.65
CA GLU A 150 -11.07 -32.49 20.31
C GLU A 150 -12.11 -31.53 19.74
N SER A 151 -12.90 -32.01 18.79
CA SER A 151 -13.94 -31.23 18.08
C SER A 151 -13.41 -29.89 17.58
N ALA A 152 -12.22 -29.91 16.98
CA ALA A 152 -11.53 -28.71 16.52
C ALA A 152 -12.23 -28.15 15.27
N GLU A 153 -12.68 -26.90 15.36
CA GLU A 153 -13.23 -26.18 14.22
C GLU A 153 -12.12 -25.35 13.56
N VAL A 154 -11.81 -25.67 12.32
CA VAL A 154 -10.81 -24.97 11.51
C VAL A 154 -11.53 -24.26 10.37
N TYR A 155 -11.23 -22.98 10.17
CA TYR A 155 -11.87 -22.17 9.14
C TYR A 155 -10.84 -21.39 8.34
N CYS A 156 -11.05 -21.30 7.03
CA CYS A 156 -10.35 -20.31 6.20
C CYS A 156 -11.33 -19.36 5.53
N ALA A 157 -11.04 -18.06 5.58
CA ALA A 157 -11.83 -17.02 4.96
C ALA A 157 -10.98 -16.16 4.00
N ALA A 158 -11.65 -15.63 2.99
CA ALA A 158 -11.17 -14.61 2.06
C ALA A 158 -12.38 -13.81 1.54
N ALA A 159 -12.16 -12.72 0.79
CA ALA A 159 -13.25 -11.85 0.31
C ALA A 159 -14.32 -12.54 -0.56
N ASN A 160 -14.02 -13.71 -1.11
CA ASN A 160 -15.04 -14.56 -1.73
C ASN A 160 -14.65 -16.03 -1.66
N THR A 161 -15.64 -16.90 -1.84
CA THR A 161 -15.51 -18.36 -1.77
C THR A 161 -14.51 -18.93 -2.79
N ARG A 162 -14.30 -18.25 -3.93
CA ARG A 162 -13.28 -18.64 -4.93
C ARG A 162 -11.86 -18.36 -4.42
N GLN A 163 -11.65 -17.26 -3.71
CA GLN A 163 -10.38 -16.93 -3.08
C GLN A 163 -10.10 -17.83 -1.86
N ALA A 164 -11.10 -18.14 -1.04
CA ALA A 164 -10.94 -19.09 0.08
C ALA A 164 -10.49 -20.49 -0.39
N GLY A 165 -10.92 -20.89 -1.59
CA GLY A 165 -10.44 -22.09 -2.28
C GLY A 165 -8.91 -22.15 -2.47
N LYS A 166 -8.21 -21.02 -2.51
CA LYS A 166 -6.73 -20.99 -2.67
C LYS A 166 -5.98 -21.62 -1.50
N VAL A 167 -6.58 -21.70 -0.32
CA VAL A 167 -5.99 -22.33 0.87
C VAL A 167 -6.65 -23.69 1.15
N PHE A 168 -7.95 -23.83 0.90
CA PHE A 168 -8.65 -25.09 1.11
C PHE A 168 -8.28 -26.16 0.07
N GLU A 169 -8.27 -25.83 -1.23
CA GLU A 169 -8.01 -26.81 -2.29
C GLU A 169 -6.63 -27.46 -2.20
N PRO A 170 -5.52 -26.73 -1.94
CA PRO A 170 -4.23 -27.37 -1.75
C PRO A 170 -4.23 -28.34 -0.56
N ALA A 171 -4.95 -28.05 0.52
CA ALA A 171 -5.10 -28.97 1.65
C ALA A 171 -5.77 -30.28 1.22
N THR A 172 -6.89 -30.20 0.48
CA THR A 172 -7.57 -31.41 -0.03
C THR A 172 -6.66 -32.25 -0.95
N LYS A 173 -5.80 -31.59 -1.73
CA LYS A 173 -4.83 -32.26 -2.60
C LYS A 173 -3.70 -32.91 -1.81
N MET A 174 -3.22 -32.27 -0.74
CA MET A 174 -2.25 -32.85 0.20
C MET A 174 -2.81 -34.10 0.87
N VAL A 175 -4.05 -34.03 1.37
CA VAL A 175 -4.75 -35.16 2.00
C VAL A 175 -4.84 -36.34 1.04
N LYS A 176 -5.39 -36.14 -0.17
CA LYS A 176 -5.53 -37.22 -1.17
C LYS A 176 -4.22 -37.90 -1.56
N LYS A 177 -3.10 -37.17 -1.51
CA LYS A 177 -1.79 -37.70 -1.88
C LYS A 177 -1.12 -38.45 -0.73
N SER A 178 -1.47 -38.14 0.51
CA SER A 178 -0.92 -38.76 1.71
C SER A 178 -1.77 -39.97 2.11
N PRO A 179 -1.25 -41.21 2.06
CA PRO A 179 -2.05 -42.39 2.40
C PRO A 179 -2.64 -42.31 3.82
N ILE A 180 -1.85 -41.84 4.78
CA ILE A 180 -2.25 -41.72 6.19
C ILE A 180 -3.36 -40.67 6.36
N LEU A 181 -3.22 -39.49 5.73
CA LEU A 181 -4.24 -38.46 5.86
C LEU A 181 -5.49 -38.79 5.05
N ASN A 182 -5.35 -39.47 3.91
CA ASN A 182 -6.49 -39.89 3.08
C ASN A 182 -7.33 -40.97 3.77
N GLU A 183 -6.72 -41.84 4.57
CA GLU A 183 -7.44 -42.79 5.42
C GLU A 183 -8.11 -42.10 6.61
N ARG A 184 -7.45 -41.10 7.19
CA ARG A 184 -7.94 -40.40 8.39
C ARG A 184 -9.03 -39.36 8.12
N LEU A 185 -8.95 -38.64 7.00
CA LEU A 185 -9.75 -37.43 6.76
C LEU A 185 -10.74 -37.63 5.59
N THR A 186 -12.01 -37.37 5.86
CA THR A 186 -13.08 -37.45 4.86
C THR A 186 -13.29 -36.09 4.20
N HIS A 187 -13.28 -36.04 2.86
CA HIS A 187 -13.55 -34.81 2.11
C HIS A 187 -15.00 -34.76 1.59
N ILE A 188 -15.80 -33.89 2.20
CA ILE A 188 -17.17 -33.60 1.79
C ILE A 188 -17.15 -32.45 0.78
N LYS A 189 -17.14 -32.81 -0.51
CA LYS A 189 -16.92 -31.86 -1.62
C LYS A 189 -17.97 -30.74 -1.70
N ASN A 190 -19.24 -31.07 -1.48
CA ASN A 190 -20.36 -30.14 -1.74
C ASN A 190 -20.34 -28.92 -0.82
N VAL A 191 -19.89 -29.10 0.43
CA VAL A 191 -19.76 -28.03 1.44
C VAL A 191 -18.31 -27.61 1.66
N ARG A 192 -17.36 -28.10 0.83
CA ARG A 192 -15.93 -27.78 0.93
C ARG A 192 -15.38 -27.98 2.36
N ARG A 193 -15.59 -29.17 2.89
CA ARG A 193 -15.23 -29.54 4.26
C ARG A 193 -14.36 -30.79 4.33
N LEU A 194 -13.30 -30.76 5.13
CA LEU A 194 -12.56 -31.94 5.58
C LEU A 194 -13.01 -32.28 6.99
N VAL A 195 -13.20 -33.56 7.30
CA VAL A 195 -13.67 -34.04 8.62
C VAL A 195 -12.71 -35.09 9.15
N ASP A 196 -12.31 -34.97 10.42
CA ASP A 196 -11.63 -36.01 11.20
C ASP A 196 -12.64 -36.61 12.17
N GLU A 197 -13.33 -37.68 11.74
CA GLU A 197 -14.39 -38.32 12.53
C GLU A 197 -13.88 -38.81 13.89
N LYS A 198 -12.61 -39.19 13.97
CA LYS A 198 -11.97 -39.67 15.20
C LYS A 198 -12.03 -38.64 16.33
N THR A 199 -11.90 -37.36 16.00
CA THR A 199 -11.91 -36.26 16.98
C THR A 199 -13.17 -35.40 16.89
N GLY A 200 -14.06 -35.69 15.92
CA GLY A 200 -15.20 -34.82 15.60
C GLY A 200 -14.79 -33.45 15.05
N SER A 201 -13.59 -33.31 14.51
CA SER A 201 -13.04 -32.03 14.03
C SER A 201 -13.37 -31.79 12.56
N HIS A 202 -13.46 -30.53 12.14
CA HIS A 202 -13.65 -30.17 10.73
C HIS A 202 -12.83 -28.95 10.28
N TYR A 203 -12.49 -28.93 8.99
CA TYR A 203 -11.90 -27.79 8.31
C TYR A 203 -12.79 -27.36 7.14
N GLU A 204 -13.20 -26.09 7.12
CA GLU A 204 -14.12 -25.53 6.14
C GLU A 204 -13.66 -24.17 5.58
N ALA A 205 -14.02 -23.91 4.33
CA ALA A 205 -13.87 -22.59 3.71
C ALA A 205 -15.15 -21.77 3.86
N ILE A 206 -15.09 -20.65 4.58
CA ILE A 206 -16.22 -19.75 4.81
C ILE A 206 -16.09 -18.46 3.98
N PRO A 207 -17.19 -17.88 3.50
CA PRO A 207 -17.18 -16.58 2.84
C PRO A 207 -17.05 -15.43 3.86
N SER A 208 -16.69 -14.23 3.39
CA SER A 208 -16.46 -13.06 4.25
C SER A 208 -17.74 -12.39 4.78
N ASP A 209 -18.89 -12.67 4.19
CA ASP A 209 -20.21 -12.14 4.55
C ASP A 209 -20.98 -13.03 5.54
N ALA A 210 -20.31 -14.02 6.14
CA ALA A 210 -20.86 -14.92 7.14
C ALA A 210 -21.18 -14.24 8.50
N ASP A 211 -21.32 -12.90 8.53
CA ASP A 211 -21.72 -12.10 9.70
C ASP A 211 -23.01 -12.61 10.39
N ASN A 212 -23.83 -13.41 9.68
CA ASN A 212 -25.07 -13.98 10.19
C ASN A 212 -24.92 -15.33 10.93
N GLU A 213 -23.74 -15.95 11.01
CA GLU A 213 -23.53 -17.24 11.69
C GLU A 213 -22.64 -17.13 12.95
N LEU A 214 -23.12 -16.39 13.95
CA LEU A 214 -22.41 -16.06 15.19
C LEU A 214 -22.29 -17.22 16.22
N GLY A 215 -22.21 -18.47 15.77
CA GLY A 215 -22.14 -19.67 16.62
C GLY A 215 -20.80 -20.41 16.62
N HIS A 216 -19.80 -19.97 15.86
CA HIS A 216 -18.55 -20.71 15.67
C HIS A 216 -17.62 -20.67 16.89
N SER A 217 -16.95 -21.78 17.17
CA SER A 217 -15.93 -21.93 18.22
C SER A 217 -14.60 -22.36 17.58
N PRO A 218 -13.93 -21.45 16.83
CA PRO A 218 -12.74 -21.79 16.06
C PRO A 218 -11.56 -22.18 16.94
N HIS A 219 -11.01 -23.37 16.70
CA HIS A 219 -9.67 -23.74 17.15
C HIS A 219 -8.58 -23.12 16.25
N CYS A 220 -8.88 -22.96 14.97
CA CYS A 220 -8.00 -22.26 14.04
C CYS A 220 -8.80 -21.44 13.03
N PHE A 221 -8.43 -20.18 12.86
CA PHE A 221 -8.98 -19.31 11.81
C PHE A 221 -7.85 -18.75 10.96
N ILE A 222 -7.97 -18.94 9.65
CA ILE A 222 -7.01 -18.45 8.66
C ILE A 222 -7.70 -17.38 7.81
N LEU A 223 -7.24 -16.15 7.92
CA LEU A 223 -7.65 -15.04 7.05
C LEU A 223 -6.58 -14.82 5.97
N ASP A 224 -6.85 -15.31 4.76
CA ASP A 224 -5.96 -15.09 3.61
C ASP A 224 -6.31 -13.79 2.90
N GLU A 225 -5.28 -13.03 2.51
CA GLU A 225 -5.36 -11.71 1.90
C GLU A 225 -6.22 -10.71 2.72
N VAL A 226 -5.72 -10.28 3.88
CA VAL A 226 -6.40 -9.31 4.77
C VAL A 226 -6.86 -8.04 4.02
N LEU A 227 -6.10 -7.56 3.03
CA LEU A 227 -6.45 -6.38 2.22
C LEU A 227 -7.78 -6.51 1.47
N SER A 228 -8.27 -7.73 1.29
CA SER A 228 -9.53 -8.00 0.60
C SER A 228 -10.74 -7.83 1.50
N GLN A 229 -10.53 -7.73 2.83
CA GLN A 229 -11.61 -7.56 3.80
C GLN A 229 -12.09 -6.12 3.85
N PRO A 230 -13.42 -5.87 3.90
CA PRO A 230 -13.98 -4.52 3.94
C PRO A 230 -13.75 -3.85 5.31
N ASP A 231 -13.85 -4.62 6.40
CA ASP A 231 -13.71 -4.15 7.77
C ASP A 231 -13.17 -5.28 8.68
N ASP A 232 -13.14 -5.04 9.99
CA ASP A 232 -12.57 -5.96 10.98
C ASP A 232 -13.60 -6.89 11.66
N LYS A 233 -14.86 -6.90 11.21
CA LYS A 233 -15.95 -7.62 11.89
C LYS A 233 -15.73 -9.12 11.92
N LEU A 234 -15.45 -9.74 10.77
CA LEU A 234 -15.20 -11.18 10.69
C LEU A 234 -14.03 -11.59 11.59
N TRP A 235 -12.94 -10.82 11.57
CA TRP A 235 -11.77 -11.09 12.43
C TRP A 235 -12.13 -11.00 13.91
N LYS A 236 -12.90 -9.98 14.31
CA LYS A 236 -13.38 -9.82 15.69
C LYS A 236 -14.34 -10.93 16.10
N ALA A 237 -15.29 -11.32 15.25
CA ALA A 237 -16.26 -12.37 15.52
C ALA A 237 -15.55 -13.71 15.77
N MET A 238 -14.68 -14.13 14.85
CA MET A 238 -13.92 -15.38 14.98
C MET A 238 -12.99 -15.36 16.19
N ARG A 239 -12.36 -14.21 16.49
CA ARG A 239 -11.51 -14.06 17.67
C ARG A 239 -12.29 -14.21 18.97
N THR A 240 -13.51 -13.66 19.03
CA THR A 240 -14.38 -13.77 20.22
C THR A 240 -14.85 -15.22 20.40
N GLY A 241 -15.26 -15.89 19.32
CA GLY A 241 -15.67 -17.30 19.35
C GLY A 241 -14.55 -18.25 19.78
N ALA A 242 -13.29 -17.93 19.45
CA ALA A 242 -12.13 -18.74 19.83
C ALA A 242 -11.88 -18.81 21.36
N GLY A 243 -12.48 -17.92 22.16
CA GLY A 243 -12.14 -17.73 23.57
C GLY A 243 -12.34 -18.96 24.48
N ALA A 244 -13.18 -19.91 24.08
CA ALA A 244 -13.43 -21.15 24.82
C ALA A 244 -12.36 -22.24 24.58
N ARG A 245 -11.55 -22.12 23.52
CA ARG A 245 -10.56 -23.14 23.14
C ARG A 245 -9.29 -23.03 23.98
N VAL A 246 -8.60 -24.15 24.18
CA VAL A 246 -7.43 -24.20 25.08
C VAL A 246 -6.23 -23.45 24.50
N GLN A 247 -6.01 -23.56 23.20
CA GLN A 247 -4.87 -22.94 22.52
C GLN A 247 -5.20 -22.54 21.07
N PRO A 248 -6.22 -21.71 20.83
CA PRO A 248 -6.64 -21.37 19.47
C PRO A 248 -5.55 -20.65 18.69
N LEU A 249 -5.61 -20.69 17.36
CA LEU A 249 -4.71 -19.94 16.48
C LEU A 249 -5.48 -19.10 15.46
N MET A 250 -5.40 -17.78 15.62
CA MET A 250 -5.89 -16.79 14.68
C MET A 250 -4.73 -16.35 13.77
N LEU A 251 -4.72 -16.80 12.52
CA LEU A 251 -3.63 -16.58 11.58
C LEU A 251 -4.11 -15.70 10.41
N ALA A 252 -3.45 -14.57 10.21
CA ALA A 252 -3.71 -13.66 9.12
C ALA A 252 -2.49 -13.54 8.21
N ILE A 253 -2.71 -13.56 6.90
CA ILE A 253 -1.66 -13.37 5.91
C ILE A 253 -2.04 -12.25 4.96
N THR A 254 -1.05 -11.41 4.64
CA THR A 254 -1.24 -10.32 3.70
C THR A 254 0.05 -9.95 2.97
N THR A 255 -0.10 -9.22 1.87
CA THR A 255 0.97 -8.39 1.31
C THR A 255 0.82 -6.95 1.82
N GLU A 256 1.78 -6.09 1.50
CA GLU A 256 1.62 -4.65 1.68
C GLU A 256 0.47 -4.08 0.85
N THR A 257 -0.03 -2.95 1.30
CA THR A 257 -1.21 -2.27 0.76
C THR A 257 -0.82 -1.04 -0.04
N THR A 258 -1.76 -0.59 -0.89
CA THR A 258 -1.72 0.76 -1.47
C THR A 258 -2.65 1.75 -0.78
N ASP A 259 -3.43 1.25 0.17
CA ASP A 259 -4.37 2.00 0.97
C ASP A 259 -3.94 2.01 2.44
N GLY A 260 -3.25 3.09 2.82
CA GLY A 260 -2.71 3.29 4.17
C GLY A 260 -3.76 3.60 5.25
N ALA A 261 -5.05 3.67 4.91
CA ALA A 261 -6.14 3.91 5.86
C ALA A 261 -7.14 2.75 5.95
N SER A 262 -6.80 1.60 5.35
CA SER A 262 -7.64 0.40 5.40
C SER A 262 -7.40 -0.39 6.69
N PHE A 263 -8.38 -1.23 7.09
CA PHE A 263 -8.18 -2.25 8.13
C PHE A 263 -6.90 -3.07 7.88
N GLY A 264 -6.64 -3.41 6.61
CA GLY A 264 -5.42 -4.09 6.21
C GLY A 264 -4.14 -3.30 6.53
N ALA A 265 -4.13 -1.98 6.37
CA ALA A 265 -2.99 -1.13 6.75
C ALA A 265 -2.74 -1.15 8.25
N ASP A 266 -3.78 -0.94 9.06
CA ASP A 266 -3.68 -0.96 10.52
C ASP A 266 -3.17 -2.32 11.02
N PHE A 267 -3.67 -3.39 10.41
CA PHE A 267 -3.26 -4.76 10.72
C PHE A 267 -1.77 -5.00 10.43
N ILE A 268 -1.27 -4.40 9.35
CA ILE A 268 0.13 -4.47 8.93
C ILE A 268 1.02 -3.60 9.83
N ASP A 269 0.56 -2.40 10.20
CA ASP A 269 1.31 -1.48 11.07
C ASP A 269 1.44 -2.03 12.49
N GLU A 270 0.39 -2.67 13.00
CA GLU A 270 0.49 -3.38 14.28
C GLU A 270 1.49 -4.54 14.18
N ALA A 271 1.56 -5.24 13.05
CA ALA A 271 2.54 -6.30 12.87
C ALA A 271 3.99 -5.78 12.86
N ASP A 272 4.24 -4.58 12.29
CA ASP A 272 5.55 -3.91 12.37
C ASP A 272 5.90 -3.54 13.81
N ARG A 273 4.96 -2.93 14.54
CA ARG A 273 5.16 -2.54 15.95
C ARG A 273 5.46 -3.74 16.84
N VAL A 274 4.77 -4.86 16.64
CA VAL A 274 5.01 -6.11 17.40
C VAL A 274 6.33 -6.78 16.98
N MET A 275 6.79 -6.59 15.73
CA MET A 275 8.09 -7.10 15.29
C MET A 275 9.23 -6.31 15.95
N GLU A 276 9.05 -5.00 16.05
CA GLU A 276 9.98 -4.09 16.74
C GLU A 276 10.00 -4.33 18.24
N ASP A 277 8.82 -4.44 18.86
CA ASP A 277 8.66 -4.73 20.28
C ASP A 277 7.68 -5.89 20.52
N PRO A 278 8.21 -7.13 20.60
CA PRO A 278 7.39 -8.31 20.90
C PRO A 278 6.71 -8.28 22.28
N ALA A 279 7.14 -7.40 23.20
CA ALA A 279 6.54 -7.27 24.53
C ALA A 279 5.16 -6.59 24.49
N ARG A 280 4.90 -5.77 23.47
CA ARG A 280 3.61 -5.10 23.24
C ARG A 280 2.45 -6.08 23.10
N ALA A 281 2.69 -7.21 22.43
CA ALA A 281 1.68 -8.25 22.23
C ALA A 281 2.31 -9.65 22.37
N PRO A 282 2.57 -10.14 23.60
CA PRO A 282 3.34 -11.37 23.80
C PRO A 282 2.69 -12.63 23.22
N HIS A 283 1.36 -12.60 23.03
CA HIS A 283 0.54 -13.66 22.45
C HIS A 283 0.44 -13.60 20.91
N HIS A 284 1.06 -12.59 20.28
CA HIS A 284 1.00 -12.34 18.84
C HIS A 284 2.36 -12.63 18.19
N PHE A 285 2.39 -13.64 17.34
CA PHE A 285 3.53 -13.93 16.47
C PHE A 285 3.46 -13.06 15.22
N VAL A 286 4.59 -12.47 14.82
CA VAL A 286 4.67 -11.71 13.58
C VAL A 286 5.87 -12.15 12.75
N PHE A 287 5.65 -12.25 11.45
CA PHE A 287 6.70 -12.45 10.47
C PHE A 287 6.50 -11.42 9.37
N VAL A 288 7.38 -10.41 9.33
CA VAL A 288 7.31 -9.32 8.35
C VAL A 288 8.55 -9.30 7.47
N ARG A 289 8.33 -9.28 6.16
CA ARG A 289 9.35 -9.16 5.12
C ARG A 289 8.90 -8.15 4.09
N LYS A 290 9.38 -6.92 4.24
CA LYS A 290 9.01 -5.76 3.44
C LYS A 290 10.26 -5.01 3.03
N MET A 291 10.24 -4.44 1.84
CA MET A 291 11.25 -3.47 1.43
C MET A 291 11.03 -2.14 2.15
N PRO A 292 12.04 -1.53 2.80
CA PRO A 292 11.91 -0.22 3.43
C PRO A 292 11.65 0.88 2.38
N ARG A 293 11.00 1.95 2.81
CA ARG A 293 10.65 3.12 2.00
C ARG A 293 11.48 4.34 2.34
N THR A 294 11.99 4.40 3.57
CA THR A 294 12.79 5.50 4.09
C THR A 294 14.11 4.99 4.65
N VAL A 295 15.09 5.88 4.77
CA VAL A 295 16.39 5.56 5.38
C VAL A 295 16.19 5.09 6.82
N ASP A 296 15.29 5.72 7.56
CA ASP A 296 14.96 5.32 8.93
C ASP A 296 14.42 3.89 9.03
N GLU A 297 13.53 3.49 8.10
CA GLU A 297 13.01 2.11 8.04
C GLU A 297 14.14 1.11 7.73
N LEU A 298 15.07 1.48 6.82
CA LEU A 298 16.23 0.65 6.47
C LEU A 298 17.19 0.47 7.65
N GLU A 299 17.59 1.56 8.31
CA GLU A 299 18.46 1.51 9.48
C GLU A 299 17.81 0.78 10.65
N ARG A 300 16.48 0.90 10.81
CA ARG A 300 15.73 0.13 11.79
C ARG A 300 15.76 -1.36 11.48
N LEU A 301 15.57 -1.78 10.23
CA LEU A 301 15.69 -3.19 9.84
C LEU A 301 17.09 -3.76 10.13
N TRP A 302 18.15 -2.99 9.85
CA TRP A 302 19.52 -3.40 10.18
C TRP A 302 19.74 -3.59 11.68
N ARG A 303 19.15 -2.72 12.52
CA ARG A 303 19.20 -2.85 13.99
C ARG A 303 18.44 -4.08 14.50
N LEU A 304 17.26 -4.36 13.94
CA LEU A 304 16.42 -5.49 14.36
C LEU A 304 17.01 -6.85 13.96
N PHE A 305 17.69 -6.91 12.82
CA PHE A 305 18.19 -8.16 12.23
C PHE A 305 19.68 -8.09 11.91
N PRO A 306 20.56 -7.86 12.91
CA PRO A 306 21.97 -7.65 12.67
C PRO A 306 22.61 -8.84 11.93
N ALA A 307 23.48 -8.53 10.97
CA ALA A 307 24.26 -9.50 10.20
C ALA A 307 23.45 -10.51 9.35
N ARG A 308 22.21 -10.19 8.97
CA ARG A 308 21.46 -10.98 7.98
C ARG A 308 21.87 -10.59 6.55
N PRO A 309 22.41 -11.51 5.74
CA PRO A 309 22.89 -11.19 4.39
C PRO A 309 21.75 -10.93 3.40
N GLU A 310 20.52 -11.31 3.75
CA GLU A 310 19.35 -11.06 2.91
C GLU A 310 18.82 -9.63 3.04
N LEU A 311 19.28 -8.85 4.01
CA LEU A 311 18.77 -7.50 4.27
C LEU A 311 18.99 -6.56 3.08
N PRO A 312 18.06 -5.61 2.84
CA PRO A 312 18.26 -4.58 1.83
C PRO A 312 19.50 -3.74 2.13
N VAL A 313 20.20 -3.32 1.07
CA VAL A 313 21.41 -2.50 1.12
C VAL A 313 21.15 -1.04 0.73
N SER A 314 20.01 -0.75 0.11
CA SER A 314 19.58 0.59 -0.32
C SER A 314 18.04 0.66 -0.37
N LEU A 315 17.48 1.81 -0.74
CA LEU A 315 16.04 1.97 -1.00
C LEU A 315 15.66 1.74 -2.47
N ASP A 316 16.63 1.41 -3.33
CA ASP A 316 16.41 1.23 -4.76
C ASP A 316 15.63 -0.07 -5.01
N PRO A 317 14.39 0.00 -5.53
CA PRO A 317 13.59 -1.20 -5.83
C PRO A 317 14.21 -2.05 -6.94
N TRP A 318 15.09 -1.49 -7.77
CA TRP A 318 15.67 -2.16 -8.94
C TRP A 318 16.99 -2.85 -8.62
N ASP A 319 17.60 -2.55 -7.47
CA ASP A 319 18.78 -3.24 -7.00
C ASP A 319 18.42 -4.66 -6.55
N GLU A 320 18.82 -5.65 -7.33
CA GLU A 320 18.54 -7.07 -7.09
C GLU A 320 18.99 -7.55 -5.70
N ARG A 321 20.02 -6.91 -5.11
CA ARG A 321 20.49 -7.24 -3.76
C ARG A 321 19.41 -7.02 -2.71
N ASN A 322 18.45 -6.14 -2.96
CA ASN A 322 17.35 -5.83 -2.06
C ASN A 322 16.20 -6.86 -2.12
N TRP A 323 16.15 -7.72 -3.14
CA TRP A 323 14.97 -8.56 -3.40
C TRP A 323 14.86 -9.79 -2.49
N ALA A 324 15.97 -10.26 -1.91
CA ALA A 324 16.02 -11.46 -1.10
C ALA A 324 15.24 -11.31 0.23
N TRP A 325 15.24 -10.12 0.83
CA TRP A 325 14.51 -9.84 2.07
C TRP A 325 12.98 -10.02 1.91
N PRO A 326 12.29 -9.27 1.02
CA PRO A 326 10.85 -9.44 0.82
C PRO A 326 10.48 -10.79 0.20
N ASN A 327 11.43 -11.49 -0.42
CA ASN A 327 11.23 -12.79 -1.07
C ASN A 327 12.16 -13.89 -0.53
N PRO A 328 11.89 -14.45 0.66
CA PRO A 328 12.71 -15.53 1.21
C PRO A 328 12.76 -16.81 0.36
N ALA A 329 11.82 -16.98 -0.59
CA ALA A 329 11.82 -18.09 -1.55
C ALA A 329 12.66 -17.83 -2.81
N LEU A 330 13.26 -16.63 -2.95
CA LEU A 330 14.00 -16.23 -4.15
C LEU A 330 15.19 -17.17 -4.40
N GLY A 331 15.26 -17.71 -5.62
CA GLY A 331 16.28 -18.68 -5.99
C GLY A 331 16.11 -20.07 -5.35
N SER A 332 14.96 -20.36 -4.73
CA SER A 332 14.52 -21.73 -4.43
C SER A 332 13.34 -22.12 -5.35
N PHE A 333 12.11 -21.84 -4.93
CA PHE A 333 10.89 -22.09 -5.70
C PHE A 333 10.25 -20.80 -6.24
N LEU A 334 10.88 -19.64 -6.00
CA LEU A 334 10.60 -18.40 -6.72
C LEU A 334 11.75 -18.13 -7.71
N SER A 335 11.44 -18.01 -8.99
CA SER A 335 12.44 -17.79 -10.04
C SER A 335 13.02 -16.37 -9.98
N ILE A 336 14.35 -16.27 -9.99
CA ILE A 336 15.06 -14.99 -10.11
C ILE A 336 14.88 -14.41 -11.51
N SER A 337 14.90 -15.24 -12.57
CA SER A 337 14.78 -14.76 -13.94
C SER A 337 13.43 -14.08 -14.19
N ALA A 338 12.34 -14.72 -13.75
CA ALA A 338 10.99 -14.16 -13.87
C ALA A 338 10.85 -12.85 -13.11
N LEU A 339 11.49 -12.74 -11.93
CA LEU A 339 11.46 -11.50 -11.15
C LEU A 339 12.23 -10.37 -11.83
N ARG A 340 13.36 -10.68 -12.50
CA ARG A 340 14.12 -9.71 -13.31
C ARG A 340 13.31 -9.22 -14.52
N GLU A 341 12.63 -10.12 -15.23
CA GLU A 341 11.76 -9.78 -16.35
C GLU A 341 10.65 -8.82 -15.91
N GLU A 342 9.95 -9.15 -14.82
CA GLU A 342 8.91 -8.28 -14.24
C GLU A 342 9.45 -6.92 -13.78
N ALA A 343 10.69 -6.87 -13.25
CA ALA A 343 11.34 -5.62 -12.86
C ALA A 343 11.63 -4.71 -14.07
N GLU A 344 12.13 -5.29 -15.17
CA GLU A 344 12.43 -4.54 -16.41
C GLU A 344 11.16 -4.00 -17.10
N GLU A 345 10.07 -4.75 -17.06
CA GLU A 345 8.75 -4.29 -17.51
C GLU A 345 8.23 -3.17 -16.61
N ALA A 346 8.27 -3.37 -15.30
CA ALA A 346 7.77 -2.42 -14.32
C ALA A 346 8.54 -1.09 -14.31
N ARG A 347 9.84 -1.11 -14.60
CA ARG A 347 10.67 0.10 -14.70
C ARG A 347 10.23 1.07 -15.80
N LYS A 348 9.47 0.60 -16.78
CA LYS A 348 9.02 1.38 -17.95
C LYS A 348 7.57 1.85 -17.86
N ASP A 349 6.80 1.37 -16.88
CA ASP A 349 5.38 1.70 -16.71
C ASP A 349 5.05 1.97 -15.22
N ILE A 350 4.59 3.19 -14.92
CA ILE A 350 4.23 3.66 -13.57
C ILE A 350 3.19 2.73 -12.89
N LYS A 351 2.23 2.19 -13.63
CA LYS A 351 1.24 1.26 -13.05
C LYS A 351 1.87 -0.08 -12.70
N ALA A 352 2.74 -0.58 -13.58
CA ALA A 352 3.49 -1.81 -13.36
C ALA A 352 4.52 -1.64 -12.22
N GLU A 353 5.14 -0.47 -12.06
CA GLU A 353 6.02 -0.14 -10.93
C GLU A 353 5.32 -0.29 -9.59
N ASN A 354 4.14 0.31 -9.44
CA ASN A 354 3.36 0.19 -8.19
C ASN A 354 2.99 -1.28 -7.91
N GLY A 355 2.58 -2.02 -8.94
CA GLY A 355 2.31 -3.45 -8.83
C GLY A 355 3.54 -4.26 -8.42
N PHE A 356 4.71 -3.97 -8.99
CA PHE A 356 5.96 -4.62 -8.67
C PHE A 356 6.40 -4.32 -7.22
N ARG A 357 6.44 -3.05 -6.84
CA ARG A 357 6.78 -2.63 -5.47
C ARG A 357 5.85 -3.26 -4.43
N GLN A 358 4.54 -3.21 -4.65
CA GLN A 358 3.56 -3.79 -3.73
C GLN A 358 3.67 -5.32 -3.68
N PHE A 359 3.59 -6.01 -4.82
CA PHE A 359 3.38 -7.46 -4.82
C PHE A 359 4.68 -8.26 -4.84
N ARG A 360 5.79 -7.70 -5.34
CA ARG A 360 7.10 -8.37 -5.41
C ARG A 360 8.07 -7.87 -4.35
N LEU A 361 8.11 -6.58 -4.06
CA LEU A 361 8.97 -6.06 -3.00
C LEU A 361 8.26 -5.95 -1.64
N ASN A 362 6.95 -6.24 -1.62
CA ASN A 362 6.14 -6.09 -0.42
C ASN A 362 6.33 -4.73 0.24
N GLN A 363 6.45 -3.69 -0.59
CA GLN A 363 6.67 -2.31 -0.21
C GLN A 363 5.33 -1.60 -0.19
N ARG A 364 5.04 -0.83 0.87
CA ARG A 364 3.87 0.04 0.87
C ARG A 364 4.08 1.13 -0.17
N VAL A 365 3.18 1.23 -1.13
CA VAL A 365 3.18 2.28 -2.15
C VAL A 365 1.90 3.06 -2.03
N SER A 366 1.96 4.39 -1.95
CA SER A 366 0.73 5.17 -2.11
C SER A 366 0.25 5.00 -3.55
N GLN A 367 -1.02 4.63 -3.76
CA GLN A 367 -1.66 4.95 -5.04
C GLN A 367 -1.70 6.46 -5.15
N VAL A 368 -0.69 7.05 -5.78
CA VAL A 368 -0.77 8.43 -6.20
C VAL A 368 -1.48 8.36 -7.54
N THR A 369 -2.82 8.44 -7.56
CA THR A 369 -3.58 8.80 -8.76
C THR A 369 -3.40 10.28 -9.06
N ARG A 370 -2.15 10.77 -9.02
CA ARG A 370 -1.82 12.14 -9.40
C ARG A 370 -2.32 12.33 -10.82
N TRP A 371 -3.11 13.36 -11.03
CA TRP A 371 -3.67 13.63 -12.34
C TRP A 371 -2.60 14.23 -13.28
N ILE A 372 -1.80 15.15 -12.75
CA ILE A 372 -0.78 15.89 -13.51
C ILE A 372 0.59 15.27 -13.24
N SER A 373 1.26 14.77 -14.28
CA SER A 373 2.67 14.36 -14.15
C SER A 373 3.55 15.59 -13.87
N MET A 374 4.43 15.51 -12.89
CA MET A 374 5.35 16.62 -12.59
C MET A 374 6.38 16.83 -13.67
N ASP A 375 6.69 15.82 -14.49
CA ASP A 375 7.58 16.01 -15.64
C ASP A 375 6.92 16.92 -16.68
N LEU A 376 5.62 16.70 -16.95
CA LEU A 376 4.83 17.55 -17.86
C LEU A 376 4.63 18.96 -17.29
N TRP A 377 4.36 19.05 -15.98
CA TRP A 377 4.24 20.34 -15.31
C TRP A 377 5.56 21.11 -15.39
N ASN A 378 6.67 20.52 -14.90
CA ASN A 378 7.97 21.18 -14.87
C ASN A 378 8.47 21.58 -16.27
N ALA A 379 8.14 20.82 -17.32
CA ALA A 379 8.44 21.20 -18.70
C ALA A 379 7.75 22.52 -19.13
N CYS A 380 6.63 22.87 -18.52
CA CYS A 380 5.88 24.11 -18.73
C CYS A 380 6.34 25.27 -17.83
N THR A 381 7.48 25.15 -17.15
CA THR A 381 8.05 26.25 -16.34
C THR A 381 8.40 27.44 -17.23
N ARG A 382 8.96 27.18 -18.43
CA ARG A 382 9.63 28.13 -19.33
C ARG A 382 10.78 28.91 -18.66
N GLU A 383 10.45 29.84 -17.77
CA GLU A 383 11.38 30.65 -16.98
C GLU A 383 11.00 30.56 -15.49
N ILE A 384 11.98 30.68 -14.58
CA ILE A 384 11.68 30.70 -13.14
C ILE A 384 11.55 32.16 -12.71
N ALA A 385 10.35 32.58 -12.36
CA ALA A 385 10.11 33.91 -11.83
C ALA A 385 10.59 34.02 -10.36
N PRO A 386 11.31 35.09 -9.99
CA PRO A 386 11.77 35.29 -8.62
C PRO A 386 10.62 35.69 -7.68
N THR A 387 9.63 36.43 -8.18
CA THR A 387 8.47 36.92 -7.44
C THR A 387 7.24 36.95 -8.35
N PRO A 388 6.01 36.99 -7.81
CA PRO A 388 4.81 37.16 -8.63
C PRO A 388 4.77 38.50 -9.40
N ASP A 389 5.32 39.58 -8.83
CA ASP A 389 5.31 40.89 -9.49
C ASP A 389 6.21 40.94 -10.72
N TRP A 390 7.28 40.14 -10.75
CA TRP A 390 8.10 39.99 -11.95
C TRP A 390 7.28 39.46 -13.14
N VAL A 391 6.35 38.52 -12.89
CA VAL A 391 5.43 38.01 -13.92
C VAL A 391 4.39 39.08 -14.27
N ARG A 392 3.85 39.75 -13.25
CA ARG A 392 2.82 40.80 -13.40
C ARG A 392 3.25 41.92 -14.33
N GLU A 393 4.47 42.45 -14.14
CA GLU A 393 4.99 43.54 -14.96
C GLU A 393 5.22 43.12 -16.42
N ARG A 394 5.60 41.87 -16.68
CA ARG A 394 5.81 41.34 -18.04
C ARG A 394 4.51 41.14 -18.82
N LEU A 395 3.41 40.88 -18.11
CA LEU A 395 2.09 40.62 -18.72
C LEU A 395 1.17 41.85 -18.69
N LYS A 396 1.68 43.00 -18.24
CA LYS A 396 0.89 44.22 -18.04
C LYS A 396 0.27 44.70 -19.35
N GLY A 397 -1.01 45.06 -19.30
CA GLY A 397 -1.80 45.51 -20.45
C GLY A 397 -2.34 44.40 -21.34
N GLU A 398 -1.88 43.14 -21.16
CA GLU A 398 -2.33 42.02 -21.96
C GLU A 398 -3.77 41.60 -21.65
N ARG A 399 -4.40 40.98 -22.65
CA ARG A 399 -5.74 40.41 -22.51
C ARG A 399 -5.66 39.05 -21.86
N CYS A 400 -6.54 38.77 -20.91
CA CYS A 400 -6.54 37.50 -20.20
C CYS A 400 -7.96 37.05 -19.80
N TRP A 401 -8.05 35.79 -19.39
CA TRP A 401 -9.24 35.19 -18.78
C TRP A 401 -8.98 34.88 -17.32
N GLY A 402 -9.93 35.21 -16.45
CA GLY A 402 -9.85 34.96 -15.02
C GLY A 402 -10.57 33.68 -14.62
N GLY A 403 -10.03 32.99 -13.62
CA GLY A 403 -10.70 31.89 -12.92
C GLY A 403 -10.63 32.12 -11.42
N LEU A 404 -11.75 31.99 -10.72
CA LEU A 404 -11.86 32.25 -9.28
C LEU A 404 -12.38 31.02 -8.55
N ASP A 405 -11.61 30.54 -7.57
CA ASP A 405 -11.99 29.47 -6.63
C ASP A 405 -11.98 30.05 -5.21
N LEU A 406 -13.16 30.19 -4.60
CA LEU A 406 -13.30 30.78 -3.27
C LEU A 406 -13.40 29.72 -2.18
N SER A 407 -12.66 29.95 -1.10
CA SER A 407 -12.90 29.26 0.18
C SER A 407 -13.56 30.20 1.18
N SER A 408 -14.22 29.62 2.19
CA SER A 408 -14.86 30.35 3.28
C SER A 408 -14.26 30.09 4.67
N LYS A 409 -13.45 29.03 4.87
CA LYS A 409 -12.96 28.68 6.23
C LYS A 409 -11.57 28.04 6.32
N LEU A 410 -11.30 26.95 5.60
CA LEU A 410 -10.10 26.12 5.84
C LEU A 410 -9.20 25.93 4.61
N ASP A 411 -9.69 26.32 3.43
CA ASP A 411 -8.97 26.18 2.16
C ASP A 411 -8.46 27.54 1.68
N LEU A 412 -7.54 27.54 0.70
CA LEU A 412 -7.07 28.78 0.10
C LEU A 412 -8.12 29.32 -0.86
N THR A 413 -8.19 30.64 -0.99
CA THR A 413 -8.82 31.27 -2.15
C THR A 413 -7.78 31.47 -3.23
N ALA A 414 -8.13 31.18 -4.48
CA ALA A 414 -7.22 31.28 -5.62
C ALA A 414 -7.86 32.03 -6.80
N PHE A 415 -7.12 32.96 -7.38
CA PHE A 415 -7.48 33.66 -8.61
C PHE A 415 -6.38 33.49 -9.66
N THR A 416 -6.73 32.93 -10.81
CA THR A 416 -5.80 32.64 -11.89
C THR A 416 -6.13 33.48 -13.12
N LEU A 417 -5.14 34.19 -13.65
CA LEU A 417 -5.21 34.84 -14.96
C LEU A 417 -4.47 33.97 -15.98
N LEU A 418 -5.17 33.59 -17.05
CA LEU A 418 -4.61 32.86 -18.19
C LEU A 418 -4.54 33.78 -19.41
N PHE A 419 -3.40 33.82 -20.07
CA PHE A 419 -3.12 34.68 -21.22
C PHE A 419 -3.08 33.87 -22.53
N PRO A 420 -3.31 34.50 -23.70
CA PRO A 420 -3.33 33.83 -25.01
C PRO A 420 -2.09 33.02 -25.38
N ASP A 421 -0.91 33.48 -24.97
CA ASP A 421 0.39 32.81 -25.15
C ASP A 421 0.59 31.61 -24.21
N GLY A 422 -0.42 31.35 -23.37
CA GLY A 422 -0.45 30.31 -22.35
C GLY A 422 0.25 30.67 -21.05
N SER A 423 0.70 31.91 -20.90
CA SER A 423 1.17 32.43 -19.61
C SER A 423 0.06 32.36 -18.56
N ALA A 424 0.42 31.97 -17.34
CA ALA A 424 -0.51 31.86 -16.22
C ALA A 424 0.05 32.56 -14.98
N LEU A 425 -0.79 33.36 -14.34
CA LEU A 425 -0.48 34.13 -13.13
C LEU A 425 -1.52 33.82 -12.05
N TRP A 426 -1.07 33.46 -10.85
CA TRP A 426 -1.92 33.17 -9.71
C TRP A 426 -1.82 34.24 -8.64
N ARG A 427 -2.93 34.49 -7.96
CA ARG A 427 -2.99 35.04 -6.60
C ARG A 427 -3.60 34.00 -5.67
N PHE A 428 -3.01 33.90 -4.47
CA PHE A 428 -3.47 33.01 -3.41
C PHE A 428 -3.71 33.84 -2.14
N TRP A 429 -4.83 33.60 -1.47
CA TRP A 429 -5.14 34.20 -0.18
C TRP A 429 -5.42 33.12 0.87
N VAL A 430 -4.94 33.37 2.09
CA VAL A 430 -5.12 32.47 3.24
C VAL A 430 -5.32 33.28 4.53
N PRO A 431 -6.15 32.83 5.48
CA PRO A 431 -6.18 33.41 6.82
C PRO A 431 -4.86 33.13 7.55
N GLU A 432 -4.33 34.11 8.28
CA GLU A 432 -3.05 33.99 8.99
C GLU A 432 -3.00 32.78 9.95
N SER A 433 -4.13 32.39 10.53
CA SER A 433 -4.19 31.26 11.48
C SER A 433 -3.97 29.88 10.84
N ILE A 434 -4.08 29.79 9.51
CA ILE A 434 -3.86 28.53 8.77
C ILE A 434 -2.39 28.38 8.34
N THR A 435 -1.63 29.48 8.25
CA THR A 435 -0.23 29.47 7.81
C THR A 435 0.65 28.53 8.64
N PRO A 436 0.65 28.56 9.99
CA PRO A 436 1.49 27.64 10.78
C PRO A 436 1.18 26.17 10.51
N VAL A 437 -0.11 25.84 10.35
CA VAL A 437 -0.56 24.48 10.07
C VAL A 437 -0.02 24.01 8.71
N LEU A 438 -0.14 24.82 7.67
CA LEU A 438 0.37 24.47 6.34
C LEU A 438 1.90 24.47 6.29
N SER A 439 2.55 25.29 7.09
CA SER A 439 4.01 25.32 7.26
C SER A 439 4.53 23.98 7.81
N ASP A 440 3.89 23.44 8.84
CA ASP A 440 4.22 22.11 9.40
C ASP A 440 4.13 21.00 8.33
N TYR A 441 3.08 21.03 7.50
CA TYR A 441 2.90 20.04 6.43
C TYR A 441 3.86 20.20 5.25
N THR A 442 4.41 21.40 5.05
CA THR A 442 5.29 21.71 3.92
C THR A 442 6.77 21.84 4.32
N ASN A 443 7.11 21.50 5.57
CA ASN A 443 8.43 21.67 6.16
C ASN A 443 8.93 23.13 6.07
N GLY A 444 8.12 24.09 6.49
CA GLY A 444 8.48 25.52 6.54
C GLY A 444 8.30 26.28 5.22
N LYS A 445 8.11 25.58 4.09
CA LYS A 445 8.06 26.22 2.77
C LYS A 445 6.87 27.14 2.57
N PHE A 446 5.73 26.85 3.22
CA PHE A 446 4.54 27.69 3.07
C PHE A 446 4.77 29.10 3.64
N GLU A 447 5.45 29.24 4.78
CA GLU A 447 5.87 30.53 5.32
C GLU A 447 6.86 31.26 4.39
N GLU A 448 7.77 30.53 3.74
CA GLU A 448 8.65 31.12 2.72
C GLU A 448 7.84 31.70 1.56
N TRP A 449 6.80 30.99 1.09
CA TRP A 449 5.94 31.47 0.01
C TRP A 449 5.11 32.70 0.40
N VAL A 450 4.69 32.80 1.65
CA VAL A 450 4.05 34.01 2.19
C VAL A 450 5.04 35.16 2.19
N ARG A 451 6.22 34.97 2.78
CA ARG A 451 7.28 35.99 2.86
C ARG A 451 7.72 36.50 1.48
N ASP A 452 7.81 35.59 0.51
CA ASP A 452 8.24 35.88 -0.85
C ASP A 452 7.08 36.43 -1.73
N GLY A 453 5.88 36.60 -1.15
CA GLY A 453 4.72 37.24 -1.77
C GLY A 453 3.87 36.33 -2.67
N TRP A 454 4.20 35.04 -2.78
CA TRP A 454 3.41 34.06 -3.57
C TRP A 454 2.04 33.75 -2.95
N VAL A 455 1.90 33.93 -1.64
CA VAL A 455 0.63 33.82 -0.90
C VAL A 455 0.42 35.10 -0.10
N THR A 456 -0.78 35.66 -0.15
CA THR A 456 -1.16 36.83 0.66
C THR A 456 -1.94 36.38 1.89
N GLU A 457 -1.48 36.75 3.08
CA GLU A 457 -2.22 36.53 4.31
C GLU A 457 -3.30 37.60 4.51
N THR A 458 -4.45 37.19 5.01
CA THR A 458 -5.50 38.09 5.52
C THR A 458 -5.57 37.97 7.04
N GLU A 459 -5.74 39.10 7.73
CA GLU A 459 -5.81 39.15 9.19
C GLU A 459 -6.99 38.32 9.75
N GLY A 460 -6.77 37.61 10.86
CA GLY A 460 -7.77 36.82 11.56
C GLY A 460 -7.99 35.38 11.06
N ASP A 461 -9.08 34.77 11.54
CA ASP A 461 -9.40 33.34 11.34
C ASP A 461 -10.22 33.02 10.09
N THR A 462 -10.55 34.03 9.30
CA THR A 462 -11.37 33.90 8.09
C THR A 462 -10.81 34.76 6.97
N ILE A 463 -11.11 34.38 5.72
CA ILE A 463 -10.67 35.13 4.56
C ILE A 463 -11.39 36.48 4.51
N ASP A 464 -10.61 37.56 4.44
CA ASP A 464 -11.13 38.91 4.17
C ASP A 464 -11.45 39.05 2.67
N TYR A 465 -12.74 39.02 2.34
CA TYR A 465 -13.21 39.18 0.97
C TYR A 465 -13.01 40.59 0.42
N ASP A 466 -13.00 41.64 1.25
CA ASP A 466 -12.76 42.99 0.76
C ASP A 466 -11.34 43.13 0.20
N ARG A 467 -10.36 42.49 0.84
CA ARG A 467 -8.99 42.40 0.33
C ARG A 467 -8.92 41.72 -1.04
N ILE A 468 -9.66 40.62 -1.23
CA ILE A 468 -9.74 39.92 -2.52
C ILE A 468 -10.33 40.84 -3.59
N TYR A 469 -11.37 41.60 -3.26
CA TYR A 469 -11.99 42.52 -4.22
C TYR A 469 -11.05 43.63 -4.64
N ASP A 470 -10.30 44.20 -3.70
CA ASP A 470 -9.32 45.27 -3.96
C ASP A 470 -8.18 44.76 -4.85
N ASP A 471 -7.68 43.55 -4.60
CA ASP A 471 -6.64 42.93 -5.40
C ASP A 471 -7.12 42.58 -6.82
N ILE A 472 -8.35 42.08 -6.98
CA ILE A 472 -8.95 41.83 -8.31
C ILE A 472 -9.19 43.14 -9.06
N GLU A 473 -9.62 44.21 -8.38
CA GLU A 473 -9.78 45.52 -8.98
C GLU A 473 -8.43 46.11 -9.42
N ALA A 474 -7.38 45.94 -8.61
CA ALA A 474 -6.02 46.33 -8.97
C ALA A 474 -5.54 45.58 -10.22
N ASP A 475 -5.76 44.27 -10.27
CA ASP A 475 -5.43 43.44 -11.43
C ASP A 475 -6.22 43.87 -12.67
N HIS A 476 -7.49 44.22 -12.51
CA HIS A 476 -8.30 44.72 -13.63
C HIS A 476 -7.81 46.07 -14.18
N LYS A 477 -7.17 46.90 -13.36
CA LYS A 477 -6.49 48.13 -13.81
C LYS A 477 -5.20 47.83 -14.59
N HIS A 478 -4.57 46.68 -14.32
CA HIS A 478 -3.28 46.29 -14.92
C HIS A 478 -3.44 45.39 -16.13
N PHE A 479 -4.55 44.65 -16.22
CA PHE A 479 -4.80 43.66 -17.27
C PHE A 479 -6.19 43.82 -17.88
N LYS A 480 -6.30 43.49 -19.17
CA LYS A 480 -7.57 43.49 -19.89
C LYS A 480 -8.31 42.16 -19.68
N ILE A 481 -8.85 41.98 -18.47
CA ILE A 481 -9.60 40.77 -18.08
C ILE A 481 -10.92 40.71 -18.87
N VAL A 482 -11.07 39.69 -19.71
CA VAL A 482 -12.21 39.54 -20.63
C VAL A 482 -13.45 39.03 -19.91
N ASN A 483 -13.27 38.03 -19.07
CA ASN A 483 -14.30 37.45 -18.22
C ASN A 483 -13.64 36.74 -17.03
N VAL A 484 -14.42 36.48 -16.00
CA VAL A 484 -14.00 35.68 -14.84
C VAL A 484 -14.98 34.53 -14.67
N THR A 485 -14.50 33.30 -14.83
CA THR A 485 -15.28 32.09 -14.52
C THR A 485 -15.11 31.74 -13.05
N TYR A 486 -16.19 31.36 -12.36
CA TYR A 486 -16.16 31.06 -10.92
C TYR A 486 -17.10 29.91 -10.56
N ASP A 487 -16.86 29.26 -9.42
CA ASP A 487 -17.76 28.21 -8.90
C ASP A 487 -19.06 28.83 -8.36
N LYS A 488 -20.23 28.31 -8.76
CA LYS A 488 -21.55 28.67 -8.23
C LYS A 488 -21.62 28.68 -6.69
N TRP A 489 -20.86 27.82 -6.01
CA TRP A 489 -20.84 27.75 -4.54
C TRP A 489 -20.08 28.91 -3.87
N SER A 490 -19.34 29.70 -4.65
CA SER A 490 -18.63 30.91 -4.22
C SER A 490 -19.57 32.04 -3.75
N GLY A 491 -20.88 31.88 -3.93
CA GLY A 491 -21.91 32.76 -3.39
C GLY A 491 -22.23 33.96 -4.29
N GLU A 492 -23.53 34.19 -4.48
CA GLU A 492 -24.07 35.35 -5.19
C GLU A 492 -23.59 36.72 -4.65
N PRO A 493 -23.36 36.91 -3.33
CA PRO A 493 -22.85 38.19 -2.80
C PRO A 493 -21.46 38.58 -3.32
N VAL A 494 -20.54 37.61 -3.45
CA VAL A 494 -19.17 37.85 -3.95
C VAL A 494 -19.22 38.30 -5.41
N ARG A 495 -20.00 37.59 -6.23
CA ARG A 495 -20.22 37.96 -7.63
C ARG A 495 -20.74 39.38 -7.77
N GLN A 496 -21.74 39.77 -6.97
CA GLN A 496 -22.31 41.11 -7.01
C GLN A 496 -21.29 42.18 -6.60
N ALA A 497 -20.49 41.93 -5.56
CA ALA A 497 -19.45 42.85 -5.11
C ALA A 497 -18.38 43.09 -6.20
N ILE A 498 -17.82 42.02 -6.78
CA ILE A 498 -16.84 42.10 -7.87
C ILE A 498 -17.45 42.84 -9.06
N THR A 499 -18.66 42.47 -9.48
CA THR A 499 -19.34 43.12 -10.63
C THR A 499 -19.58 44.61 -10.37
N LYS A 500 -20.00 45.00 -9.15
CA LYS A 500 -20.25 46.39 -8.79
C LYS A 500 -18.99 47.25 -8.83
N ARG A 501 -17.85 46.71 -8.35
CA ARG A 501 -16.57 47.43 -8.31
C ARG A 501 -15.87 47.47 -9.68
N THR A 502 -15.85 46.34 -10.37
CA THR A 502 -15.00 46.15 -11.57
C THR A 502 -15.77 46.19 -12.89
N ARG A 503 -17.09 46.00 -12.87
CA ARG A 503 -17.93 45.76 -14.06
C ARG A 503 -17.50 44.54 -14.89
N LEU A 504 -16.70 43.64 -14.33
CA LEU A 504 -16.26 42.42 -15.01
C LEU A 504 -17.44 41.49 -15.32
N LYS A 505 -17.35 40.83 -16.47
CA LYS A 505 -18.28 39.77 -16.85
C LYS A 505 -17.96 38.50 -16.06
N MET A 506 -18.78 38.21 -15.06
CA MET A 506 -18.70 36.98 -14.26
C MET A 506 -19.48 35.85 -14.94
N ILE A 507 -18.88 34.66 -15.04
CA ILE A 507 -19.46 33.47 -15.67
C ILE A 507 -19.54 32.34 -14.64
N GLU A 508 -20.75 31.85 -14.39
CA GLU A 508 -20.96 30.74 -13.46
C GLU A 508 -20.51 29.39 -14.06
N SER A 509 -19.86 28.58 -13.24
CA SER A 509 -19.50 27.18 -13.50
C SER A 509 -19.61 26.35 -12.22
N ASP A 510 -19.21 25.07 -12.26
CA ASP A 510 -19.08 24.22 -11.08
C ASP A 510 -18.02 23.14 -11.26
N THR A 511 -17.62 22.46 -10.19
CA THR A 511 -16.61 21.39 -10.24
C THR A 511 -17.20 20.01 -10.59
N THR A 512 -18.35 19.95 -11.26
CA THR A 512 -18.97 18.66 -11.64
C THR A 512 -18.26 18.04 -12.85
N TYR A 513 -18.49 16.75 -13.06
CA TYR A 513 -17.97 16.04 -14.24
C TYR A 513 -18.35 16.73 -15.56
N LEU A 514 -19.57 17.26 -15.66
CA LEU A 514 -20.07 17.89 -16.88
C LEU A 514 -19.30 19.17 -17.24
N ARG A 515 -18.95 19.98 -16.24
CA ARG A 515 -18.27 21.26 -16.44
C ARG A 515 -16.74 21.13 -16.48
N MET A 516 -16.17 20.14 -15.80
CA MET A 516 -14.71 20.02 -15.67
C MET A 516 -14.05 19.15 -16.74
N THR A 517 -14.77 18.22 -17.37
CA THR A 517 -14.15 17.28 -18.34
C THR A 517 -13.43 18.00 -19.49
N ALA A 518 -14.07 19.00 -20.09
CA ALA A 518 -13.49 19.73 -21.24
C ALA A 518 -12.29 20.62 -20.83
N PRO A 519 -12.39 21.47 -19.79
CA PRO A 519 -11.24 22.23 -19.30
C PRO A 519 -10.06 21.36 -18.84
N MET A 520 -10.34 20.23 -18.17
CA MET A 520 -9.29 19.28 -17.77
C MET A 520 -8.58 18.65 -18.96
N SER A 521 -9.35 18.26 -19.99
CA SER A 521 -8.79 17.70 -21.22
C SER A 521 -7.94 18.73 -21.97
N GLU A 522 -8.40 19.98 -22.05
CA GLU A 522 -7.67 21.07 -22.69
C GLU A 522 -6.40 21.45 -21.92
N LEU A 523 -6.44 21.49 -20.58
CA LEU A 523 -5.23 21.69 -19.77
C LEU A 523 -4.20 20.60 -20.03
N MET A 524 -4.62 19.32 -20.09
CA MET A 524 -3.71 18.22 -20.40
C MET A 524 -3.15 18.31 -21.83
N ARG A 525 -3.94 18.78 -22.81
CA ARG A 525 -3.46 19.05 -24.17
C ARG A 525 -2.37 20.12 -24.16
N ARG A 526 -2.61 21.24 -23.48
CA ARG A 526 -1.65 22.35 -23.33
C ARG A 526 -0.36 21.92 -22.64
N LEU A 527 -0.45 21.16 -21.56
CA LEU A 527 0.71 20.64 -20.86
C LEU A 527 1.55 19.71 -21.75
N LYS A 528 0.91 18.79 -22.50
CA LYS A 528 1.62 17.89 -23.42
C LYS A 528 2.28 18.64 -24.58
N ALA A 529 1.64 19.70 -25.06
CA ALA A 529 2.16 20.56 -26.11
C ALA A 529 3.17 21.62 -25.61
N SER A 530 3.45 21.68 -24.30
CA SER A 530 4.27 22.72 -23.66
C SER A 530 3.75 24.16 -23.93
N GLU A 531 2.44 24.29 -24.08
CA GLU A 531 1.76 25.55 -24.37
C GLU A 531 1.45 26.36 -23.12
N LEU A 532 1.52 25.79 -21.91
CA LEU A 532 1.36 26.52 -20.65
C LEU A 532 2.71 27.13 -20.20
N ALA A 533 2.67 28.32 -19.58
CA ALA A 533 3.82 28.90 -18.89
C ALA A 533 3.43 29.35 -17.48
N HIS A 534 3.80 28.56 -16.48
CA HIS A 534 3.46 28.82 -15.07
C HIS A 534 4.59 29.50 -14.28
N PHE A 535 5.69 29.84 -14.95
CA PHE A 535 6.84 30.57 -14.42
C PHE A 535 7.46 30.05 -13.12
N GLY A 536 7.35 28.74 -12.88
CA GLY A 536 7.87 28.12 -11.66
C GLY A 536 7.12 28.48 -10.37
N ASN A 537 5.87 28.98 -10.44
CA ASN A 537 5.07 29.31 -9.24
C ASN A 537 5.07 28.13 -8.24
N PRO A 538 5.64 28.29 -7.03
CA PRO A 538 5.88 27.17 -6.13
C PRO A 538 4.60 26.63 -5.50
N VAL A 539 3.62 27.50 -5.26
CA VAL A 539 2.31 27.14 -4.67
C VAL A 539 1.47 26.37 -5.69
N ALA A 540 1.40 26.85 -6.94
CA ALA A 540 0.72 26.15 -8.02
C ALA A 540 1.36 24.79 -8.32
N ARG A 541 2.70 24.70 -8.26
CA ARG A 541 3.44 23.45 -8.39
C ARG A 541 3.09 22.45 -7.28
N TRP A 542 3.01 22.91 -6.03
CA TRP A 542 2.60 22.08 -4.88
C TRP A 542 1.16 21.55 -5.05
N MET A 543 0.24 22.39 -5.53
CA MET A 543 -1.15 21.98 -5.79
C MET A 543 -1.25 21.00 -6.99
N ALA A 544 -0.45 21.20 -8.04
CA ALA A 544 -0.36 20.26 -9.17
C ALA A 544 0.19 18.88 -8.76
N ASP A 545 1.14 18.86 -7.82
CA ASP A 545 1.69 17.64 -7.22
C ASP A 545 0.65 16.88 -6.36
N THR A 546 -0.39 17.58 -5.91
CA THR A 546 -1.41 17.07 -4.99
C THR A 546 -2.71 16.64 -5.67
N VAL A 547 -3.10 17.31 -6.77
CA VAL A 547 -4.42 17.11 -7.38
C VAL A 547 -4.59 15.71 -8.00
N GLU A 548 -5.74 15.10 -7.74
CA GLU A 548 -6.17 13.84 -8.33
C GLU A 548 -7.35 14.04 -9.29
N LYS A 549 -7.56 13.05 -10.15
CA LYS A 549 -8.75 12.99 -11.01
C LYS A 549 -9.70 11.91 -10.51
N LYS A 550 -10.99 12.21 -10.57
CA LYS A 550 -12.06 11.23 -10.37
C LYS A 550 -12.82 11.04 -11.68
N SER A 551 -13.13 9.79 -12.00
CA SER A 551 -14.06 9.41 -13.06
C SER A 551 -15.23 8.62 -12.45
N PRO A 552 -16.45 8.77 -12.97
CA PRO A 552 -17.56 7.93 -12.56
C PRO A 552 -17.37 6.49 -13.09
N ARG A 553 -18.03 5.51 -12.47
CA ARG A 553 -17.79 4.07 -12.78
C ARG A 553 -18.31 3.67 -14.15
N ASP A 554 -19.34 4.37 -14.64
CA ASP A 554 -20.08 4.12 -15.87
C ASP A 554 -19.46 4.83 -17.10
N ASP A 555 -18.69 5.89 -16.90
CA ASP A 555 -18.09 6.67 -17.98
C ASP A 555 -16.68 7.18 -17.61
N PRO A 556 -15.61 6.40 -17.90
CA PRO A 556 -14.24 6.73 -17.54
C PRO A 556 -13.70 8.03 -18.15
N ASP A 557 -14.30 8.51 -19.24
CA ASP A 557 -13.86 9.70 -19.98
C ASP A 557 -14.33 11.00 -19.32
N ARG A 558 -15.30 10.93 -18.41
CA ARG A 558 -15.71 12.06 -17.58
C ARG A 558 -14.74 12.27 -16.44
N LEU A 559 -14.29 13.51 -16.28
CA LEU A 559 -13.26 13.88 -15.31
C LEU A 559 -13.75 15.02 -14.41
N ARG A 560 -13.32 14.97 -13.15
CA ARG A 560 -13.34 16.14 -12.25
C ARG A 560 -12.07 16.17 -11.40
N PRO A 561 -11.57 17.35 -11.01
CA PRO A 561 -10.49 17.45 -10.04
C PRO A 561 -11.03 17.11 -8.65
N VAL A 562 -10.22 16.42 -7.86
CA VAL A 562 -10.53 16.14 -6.45
C VAL A 562 -9.29 16.30 -5.59
N LYS A 563 -9.50 16.78 -4.36
CA LYS A 563 -8.51 16.62 -3.30
C LYS A 563 -8.37 15.12 -3.02
N PRO A 564 -7.16 14.61 -2.76
CA PRO A 564 -7.01 13.23 -2.30
C PRO A 564 -7.96 12.94 -1.14
N ASP A 565 -8.70 11.83 -1.19
CA ASP A 565 -9.68 11.47 -0.15
C ASP A 565 -9.03 11.22 1.23
N ARG A 566 -7.69 11.13 1.27
CA ARG A 566 -6.87 10.82 2.46
C ARG A 566 -6.12 12.05 2.95
N ASP A 567 -6.26 12.35 4.24
CA ASP A 567 -5.57 13.43 4.97
C ASP A 567 -5.74 14.81 4.33
N LYS A 568 -6.97 15.34 4.43
CA LYS A 568 -7.37 16.63 3.84
C LYS A 568 -6.69 17.83 4.51
N THR A 569 -6.25 17.66 5.75
CA THR A 569 -5.85 18.74 6.67
C THR A 569 -4.68 19.55 6.11
N GLY A 570 -3.68 18.89 5.50
CA GLY A 570 -2.48 19.52 4.93
C GLY A 570 -2.43 19.65 3.40
N LYS A 571 -3.49 19.24 2.69
CA LYS A 571 -3.50 19.20 1.21
C LYS A 571 -4.34 20.32 0.64
N ARG A 572 -3.84 21.00 -0.38
CA ARG A 572 -4.56 22.06 -1.09
C ARG A 572 -4.45 21.83 -2.59
N ILE A 573 -5.51 22.20 -3.31
CA ILE A 573 -5.53 22.08 -4.78
C ILE A 573 -6.11 23.32 -5.45
N ASP A 574 -6.51 24.34 -4.69
CA ASP A 574 -7.48 25.39 -5.07
C ASP A 574 -7.01 26.22 -6.29
N GLY A 575 -5.69 26.34 -6.48
CA GLY A 575 -5.08 26.92 -7.68
C GLY A 575 -5.32 26.13 -8.98
N ILE A 576 -5.61 24.82 -8.90
CA ILE A 576 -5.90 23.98 -10.06
C ILE A 576 -7.35 24.17 -10.54
N PRO A 577 -8.41 24.08 -9.71
CA PRO A 577 -9.75 24.49 -10.10
C PRO A 577 -9.79 25.94 -10.61
N SER A 578 -9.10 26.87 -9.95
CA SER A 578 -8.97 28.26 -10.41
C SER A 578 -8.40 28.35 -11.83
N LEU A 579 -7.31 27.62 -12.13
CA LEU A 579 -6.77 27.54 -13.51
C LEU A 579 -7.78 26.91 -14.48
N LEU A 580 -8.48 25.86 -14.08
CA LEU A 580 -9.48 25.20 -14.93
C LEU A 580 -10.65 26.12 -15.29
N PHE A 581 -11.06 27.00 -14.37
CA PHE A 581 -12.05 28.04 -14.66
C PHE A 581 -11.53 29.07 -15.67
N ALA A 582 -10.25 29.47 -15.57
CA ALA A 582 -9.64 30.36 -16.56
C ALA A 582 -9.54 29.69 -17.94
N VAL A 583 -9.22 28.39 -17.99
CA VAL A 583 -9.23 27.57 -19.22
C VAL A 583 -10.64 27.49 -19.82
N ASP A 584 -11.68 27.27 -18.99
CA ASP A 584 -13.07 27.28 -19.46
C ASP A 584 -13.45 28.64 -20.06
N GLY A 585 -13.02 29.74 -19.44
CA GLY A 585 -13.18 31.10 -19.96
C GLY A 585 -12.50 31.28 -21.32
N ALA A 586 -11.28 30.76 -21.47
CA ALA A 586 -10.50 30.80 -22.71
C ALA A 586 -11.15 30.00 -23.84
N MET A 587 -11.72 28.83 -23.54
CA MET A 587 -12.40 27.99 -24.52
C MET A 587 -13.65 28.65 -25.14
N ARG A 588 -14.22 29.65 -24.46
CA ARG A 588 -15.36 30.46 -24.96
C ARG A 588 -14.92 31.58 -25.91
N GLY A 589 -13.61 31.81 -26.07
CA GLY A 589 -13.01 32.74 -27.03
C GLY A 589 -12.83 34.18 -26.52
N MET A 590 -12.10 34.97 -27.31
CA MET A 590 -11.92 36.42 -27.09
C MET A 590 -12.94 37.24 -27.89
N PRO A 591 -13.52 38.31 -27.32
CA PRO A 591 -14.24 39.33 -28.08
C PRO A 591 -13.33 39.91 -29.18
N LYS A 592 -13.92 40.24 -30.34
CA LYS A 592 -13.20 40.98 -31.40
C LYS A 592 -12.66 42.30 -30.82
N PRO A 593 -11.44 42.74 -31.20
CA PRO A 593 -10.91 44.04 -30.78
C PRO A 593 -11.91 45.16 -31.10
N SER A 594 -12.04 46.13 -30.22
CA SER A 594 -12.86 47.32 -30.49
C SER A 594 -12.28 48.08 -31.68
N VAL A 595 -13.14 48.65 -32.54
CA VAL A 595 -12.70 49.49 -33.68
C VAL A 595 -11.84 50.67 -33.18
N TYR A 596 -12.12 51.16 -31.97
CA TYR A 596 -11.34 52.21 -31.30
C TYR A 596 -9.92 51.76 -30.90
N GLU A 597 -9.72 50.49 -30.55
CA GLU A 597 -8.38 49.93 -30.28
C GLU A 597 -7.59 49.71 -31.58
N SER A 598 -8.27 49.43 -32.70
CA SER A 598 -7.62 49.21 -34.00
C SER A 598 -7.20 50.49 -34.73
N GLN A 599 -7.70 51.66 -34.30
CA GLN A 599 -7.46 52.95 -34.96
C GLN A 599 -6.62 53.93 -34.13
N GLY A 600 -6.03 53.50 -33.00
CA GLY A 600 -5.02 54.29 -32.28
C GLY A 600 -5.49 55.64 -31.72
N MET A 601 -6.80 55.85 -31.55
CA MET A 601 -7.30 57.04 -30.85
C MET A 601 -7.41 56.73 -29.35
N ALA A 602 -6.43 57.20 -28.59
CA ALA A 602 -6.52 57.28 -27.15
C ALA A 602 -7.62 58.30 -26.77
N LEU A 603 -8.51 57.90 -25.85
CA LEU A 603 -9.32 58.86 -25.08
C LEU A 603 -8.45 59.52 -24.01
#